data_AF-A0A8C2JH94-F1
#
_entry.id   AF-A0A8C2JH94-F1
#
_cell.length_a   1.000
_cell.length_b   1.000
_cell.length_c   1.000
_cell.angle_alpha   90.00
_cell.angle_beta   90.00
_cell.angle_gamma   90.00
#
_symmetry.space_group_name_H-M   'P 1'
#
loop_
_entity.id
_entity.type
_entity.pdbx_description
1 polymer ?
#
loop_
_entity_poly.entity_id
_entity_poly.type
_entity_poly.pdbx_seq_one_letter_code
_entity_poly.pdbx_strand_id
1 'polypeptide(L)'
;MPVLLFLIDTSASMNQRSHLGTSYLDIAKGAVETFLKLRSRDPASRGDRYMLVSFEEAPAGIKVQSLLFLSKPDLFHSRHSQRSLRLVAES
;
A
#
# COMPACT_ATOMS: atom_id res chain seq x y z
N MET A 1 -5.82 17.65 -9.04
CA MET A 1 -4.88 16.69 -8.40
C MET A 1 -5.61 16.03 -7.24
N PRO A 2 -6.14 14.81 -7.42
CA PRO A 2 -6.82 14.09 -6.36
C PRO A 2 -5.82 13.57 -5.32
N VAL A 3 -6.30 13.43 -4.09
CA VAL A 3 -5.60 12.71 -3.01
C VAL A 3 -6.38 11.42 -2.78
N LEU A 4 -5.70 10.29 -2.92
CA LEU A 4 -6.27 8.97 -2.71
C LEU A 4 -5.72 8.43 -1.39
N LEU A 5 -6.61 8.25 -0.43
CA LEU A 5 -6.28 7.71 0.87
C LEU A 5 -6.77 6.26 0.97
N PHE A 6 -5.85 5.35 1.21
CA PHE A 6 -6.16 3.97 1.55
C PHE A 6 -6.24 3.87 3.07
N LEU A 7 -7.43 3.59 3.59
CA LEU A 7 -7.62 3.24 5.00
C LEU A 7 -7.65 1.72 5.09
N ILE A 8 -6.61 1.14 5.69
CA ILE A 8 -6.48 -0.32 5.82
C ILE A 8 -6.49 -0.67 7.30
N ASP A 9 -7.43 -1.53 7.70
CA ASP A 9 -7.37 -2.14 9.01
C ASP A 9 -6.19 -3.11 9.09
N THR A 10 -5.37 -2.95 10.12
CA THR A 10 -4.23 -3.81 10.45
C THR A 10 -4.45 -4.55 11.78
N SER A 11 -5.68 -4.48 12.34
CA SER A 11 -6.05 -5.17 13.57
C SER A 11 -5.88 -6.69 13.46
N ALA A 12 -5.80 -7.36 14.60
CA ALA A 12 -5.70 -8.83 14.67
C ALA A 12 -6.84 -9.55 13.92
N SER A 13 -8.01 -8.91 13.77
CA SER A 13 -9.13 -9.47 13.02
C SER A 13 -8.82 -9.69 11.53
N MET A 14 -7.86 -8.94 10.98
CA MET A 14 -7.42 -9.04 9.59
C MET A 14 -6.48 -10.22 9.31
N ASN A 15 -6.01 -10.92 10.36
CA ASN A 15 -5.24 -12.16 10.22
C ASN A 15 -6.11 -13.39 9.91
N GLN A 16 -7.44 -13.25 9.94
CA GLN A 16 -8.35 -14.30 9.52
C GLN A 16 -8.10 -14.67 8.06
N ARG A 17 -8.20 -15.96 7.75
CA ARG A 17 -7.95 -16.49 6.41
C ARG A 17 -9.25 -16.65 5.64
N SER A 18 -9.21 -16.30 4.36
CA SER A 18 -10.25 -16.65 3.41
C SER A 18 -10.25 -18.14 3.11
N HIS A 19 -11.27 -18.60 2.36
CA HIS A 19 -11.34 -19.97 1.84
C HIS A 19 -10.13 -20.35 0.96
N LEU A 20 -9.40 -19.38 0.40
CA LEU A 20 -8.18 -19.59 -0.38
C LEU A 20 -6.91 -19.70 0.50
N GLY A 21 -7.05 -19.62 1.82
CA GLY A 21 -5.94 -19.73 2.77
C GLY A 21 -5.12 -18.44 2.94
N THR A 22 -5.44 -17.37 2.22
CA THR A 22 -4.81 -16.05 2.32
C THR A 22 -5.47 -15.20 3.40
N SER A 23 -4.69 -14.43 4.17
CA SER A 23 -5.25 -13.53 5.17
C SER A 23 -6.01 -12.37 4.52
N TYR A 24 -6.98 -11.79 5.24
CA TYR A 24 -7.66 -10.58 4.75
C TYR A 24 -6.69 -9.41 4.57
N LEU A 25 -5.65 -9.32 5.39
CA LEU A 25 -4.60 -8.31 5.23
C LEU A 25 -3.82 -8.50 3.92
N ASP A 26 -3.48 -9.73 3.55
CA ASP A 26 -2.78 -10.03 2.29
C ASP A 26 -3.68 -9.72 1.08
N ILE A 27 -4.97 -10.04 1.17
CA ILE A 27 -5.95 -9.70 0.15
C ILE A 27 -6.05 -8.17 -0.01
N ALA A 28 -6.12 -7.42 1.08
CA ALA A 28 -6.17 -5.96 1.05
C ALA A 28 -4.91 -5.35 0.41
N LYS A 29 -3.72 -5.85 0.78
CA LYS A 29 -2.44 -5.45 0.17
C LYS A 29 -2.45 -5.69 -1.35
N GLY A 30 -2.85 -6.88 -1.78
CA GLY A 30 -2.94 -7.23 -3.21
C GLY A 30 -3.95 -6.37 -3.98
N ALA A 31 -5.08 -6.00 -3.35
CA ALA A 31 -6.07 -5.10 -3.95
C ALA A 31 -5.50 -3.70 -4.17
N VAL A 32 -4.76 -3.14 -3.19
CA VAL A 32 -4.10 -1.84 -3.32
C VAL A 32 -3.03 -1.86 -4.41
N GLU A 33 -2.20 -2.90 -4.45
CA GLU A 33 -1.20 -3.04 -5.53
C GLU A 33 -1.86 -3.11 -6.92
N THR A 34 -2.95 -3.88 -7.04
CA THR A 34 -3.69 -4.01 -8.29
C THR A 34 -4.33 -2.67 -8.70
N PHE A 35 -4.92 -1.95 -7.74
CA PHE A 35 -5.47 -0.63 -7.97
C PHE A 35 -4.41 0.33 -8.50
N LEU A 36 -3.23 0.40 -7.88
CA LEU A 36 -2.15 1.28 -8.29
C LEU A 36 -1.61 0.92 -9.70
N LYS A 37 -1.48 -0.38 -9.99
CA LYS A 37 -1.08 -0.88 -11.32
C LYS A 37 -2.09 -0.52 -12.42
N LEU A 38 -3.38 -0.50 -12.10
CA LEU A 38 -4.42 -0.09 -13.04
C LEU A 38 -4.46 1.43 -13.18
N ARG A 39 -4.38 2.16 -12.06
CA ARG A 39 -4.43 3.63 -12.03
C ARG A 39 -3.25 4.25 -12.78
N SER A 40 -2.06 3.67 -12.70
CA SER A 40 -0.86 4.16 -13.40
C SER A 40 -0.94 4.09 -14.94
N ARG A 41 -1.90 3.32 -15.48
CA ARG A 41 -2.15 3.25 -16.93
C ARG A 41 -2.88 4.50 -17.45
N ASP A 42 -3.57 5.23 -16.58
CA ASP A 42 -4.28 6.46 -16.94
C ASP A 42 -3.31 7.67 -16.88
N PRO A 43 -3.06 8.37 -17.99
CA PRO A 43 -2.21 9.58 -17.99
C PRO A 43 -2.66 10.66 -17.00
N ALA A 44 -3.95 10.71 -16.64
CA ALA A 44 -4.49 11.65 -15.67
C ALA A 44 -4.02 11.36 -14.23
N SER A 45 -3.39 10.22 -13.96
CA SER A 45 -2.91 9.84 -12.62
C SER A 45 -1.55 10.43 -12.23
N ARG A 46 -0.86 11.11 -13.14
CA ARG A 46 0.51 11.63 -12.92
C ARG A 46 0.63 12.64 -11.77
N GLY A 47 -0.48 13.29 -11.41
CA GLY A 47 -0.54 14.25 -10.31
C GLY A 47 -1.22 13.72 -9.05
N ASP A 48 -1.52 12.42 -8.99
CA ASP A 48 -2.17 11.81 -7.83
C ASP A 48 -1.21 11.77 -6.64
N ARG A 49 -1.76 11.98 -5.44
CA ARG A 49 -1.04 11.79 -4.18
C ARG A 49 -1.70 10.64 -3.42
N TYR A 50 -0.90 9.70 -2.97
CA TYR A 50 -1.39 8.52 -2.24
C TYR A 50 -0.97 8.61 -0.78
N MET A 51 -1.88 8.25 0.12
CA MET A 51 -1.63 8.13 1.56
C MET A 51 -2.16 6.79 2.05
N LEU A 52 -1.49 6.20 3.03
CA LEU A 52 -1.93 4.99 3.72
C LEU A 52 -2.17 5.32 5.19
N VAL A 53 -3.33 4.93 5.70
CA VAL A 53 -3.71 5.11 7.10
C VAL A 53 -4.14 3.77 7.68
N SER A 54 -3.65 3.46 8.88
CA SER A 54 -4.13 2.37 9.71
C SER A 54 -4.86 2.90 10.95
N PHE A 55 -5.50 2.00 11.69
CA PHE A 55 -6.32 2.32 12.86
C PHE A 55 -5.50 2.45 14.16
N GLU A 56 -4.17 2.59 14.04
CA GLU A 56 -3.29 2.82 15.19
C GLU A 56 -3.49 4.22 15.79
N GLU A 57 -3.14 4.38 17.06
CA GLU A 57 -3.25 5.65 17.76
C GLU A 57 -2.40 6.74 17.09
N ALA A 58 -2.90 7.97 17.04
CA ALA A 58 -2.17 9.08 16.47
C ALA A 58 -0.87 9.33 17.26
N PRO A 59 0.29 9.54 16.60
CA PRO A 59 0.46 9.73 15.16
C PRO A 59 0.80 8.46 14.35
N ALA A 60 0.91 7.29 15.00
CA ALA A 60 1.40 6.05 14.40
C ALA A 60 0.49 5.48 13.29
N GLY A 61 -0.81 5.80 13.31
CA GLY A 61 -1.77 5.39 12.29
C GLY A 61 -1.57 6.02 10.92
N ILE A 62 -0.82 7.13 10.82
CA ILE A 62 -0.60 7.79 9.53
C ILE A 62 0.74 7.34 8.94
N LYS A 63 0.67 6.44 7.96
CA LYS A 63 1.82 6.09 7.12
C LYS A 63 1.78 6.92 5.84
N VAL A 64 2.21 8.18 5.92
CA VAL A 64 2.45 8.99 4.71
C VAL A 64 3.78 8.56 4.10
N GLN A 65 3.74 7.56 3.23
CA GLN A 65 4.79 7.43 2.23
C GLN A 65 4.28 8.11 0.97
N SER A 66 4.99 9.14 0.50
CA SER A 66 4.88 9.60 -0.88
C SER A 66 5.07 8.39 -1.78
N LEU A 67 3.96 7.78 -2.21
CA LEU A 67 3.95 6.55 -3.00
C LEU A 67 4.42 6.81 -4.45
N LEU A 68 5.05 7.95 -4.68
CA LEU A 68 5.67 8.36 -5.94
C LEU A 68 6.81 7.41 -6.35
N PHE A 69 7.38 6.66 -5.39
CA PHE A 69 8.51 5.77 -5.62
C PHE A 69 8.15 4.44 -6.29
N LEU A 70 6.86 4.08 -6.37
CA LEU A 70 6.40 2.84 -7.03
C LEU A 70 6.04 3.03 -8.51
N SER A 71 6.12 4.25 -9.05
CA SER A 71 5.83 4.51 -10.48
C SER A 71 7.03 4.33 -11.42
N LYS A 72 8.23 4.02 -10.90
CA LYS A 72 9.41 3.74 -11.72
C LYS A 72 9.66 2.23 -11.80
N PRO A 73 9.28 1.56 -12.91
CA PRO A 73 9.56 0.13 -13.08
C PRO A 73 11.06 -0.20 -13.02
N ASP A 74 11.92 0.77 -13.32
CA ASP A 74 13.38 0.57 -13.38
C ASP A 74 14.08 0.47 -12.01
N LEU A 75 13.40 0.83 -10.91
CA LEU A 75 14.02 0.85 -9.57
C LEU A 75 13.75 -0.38 -8.71
N PHE A 76 12.96 -1.34 -9.20
CA PHE A 76 12.60 -2.57 -8.47
C PHE A 76 13.80 -3.52 -8.25
N HIS A 77 14.91 -3.33 -8.98
CA HIS A 77 16.12 -4.15 -8.87
C HIS A 77 17.14 -3.65 -7.83
N SER A 78 16.90 -2.50 -7.19
CA SER A 78 17.82 -2.00 -6.16
C SER A 78 17.50 -2.60 -4.79
N ARG A 79 18.51 -3.16 -4.11
CA ARG A 79 18.42 -3.74 -2.75
C ARG A 79 17.81 -2.80 -1.70
N HIS A 80 17.72 -1.49 -2.00
CA HIS A 80 17.03 -0.51 -1.18
C HIS A 80 15.49 -0.59 -1.25
N SER A 81 14.92 -1.04 -2.39
CA SER A 81 13.48 -1.16 -2.61
C SER A 81 12.84 -2.25 -1.74
N GLN A 82 13.57 -3.35 -1.48
CA GLN A 82 13.10 -4.42 -0.60
C GLN A 82 13.01 -4.01 0.88
N ARG A 83 13.80 -3.02 1.33
CA ARG A 83 13.72 -2.51 2.71
C ARG A 83 12.42 -1.76 3.00
N SER A 84 11.84 -1.07 2.01
CA SER A 84 10.59 -0.31 2.20
C SER A 84 9.34 -1.19 2.21
N LEU A 85 9.32 -2.31 1.46
CA LEU A 85 8.26 -3.32 1.58
C LEU A 85 8.31 -4.05 2.92
N ARG A 86 9.51 -4.24 3.49
CA ARG A 86 9.71 -4.87 4.79
C ARG A 86 9.07 -4.08 5.95
N LEU A 87 9.11 -2.75 5.90
CA LEU A 87 8.49 -1.87 6.90
C LEU A 87 6.95 -1.93 6.90
N VAL A 88 6.32 -2.32 5.77
CA VAL A 88 4.87 -2.56 5.69
C VAL A 88 4.51 -4.01 6.10
N ALA A 89 5.48 -4.93 6.02
CA ALA A 89 5.30 -6.33 6.42
C ALA A 89 5.66 -6.60 7.89
N GLU A 90 6.48 -5.77 8.52
CA GLU A 90 6.91 -5.88 9.93
C GLU A 90 6.06 -5.02 10.89
N SER A 91 4.91 -4.49 10.46
CA SER A 91 3.90 -3.83 11.31
C SER A 91 2.68 -4.70 11.50
#